data_AF-A0A951LY72-F1
#
_entry.id   AF-A0A951LY72-F1
#
_cell.length_a   1.000
_cell.length_b   1.000
_cell.length_c   1.000
_cell.angle_alpha   90.00
_cell.angle_beta   90.00
_cell.angle_gamma   90.00
#
_symmetry.space_group_name_H-M   'P 1'
#
loop_
_entity.id
_entity.type
_entity.pdbx_description
1 polymer ?
#
loop_
_entity_poly.entity_id
_entity_poly.type
_entity_poly.pdbx_seq_one_letter_code
_entity_poly.pdbx_strand_id
1 'polypeptide(L)' 'MPHFKHTLQKPLFILFTLVAVCATSLMVAAAPSVPCQSPGNFRRIPGYRLYQGSYLRFVTADFNRDGKLDIAALGLELQV' A
#
# COMPACT_ATOMS: atom_id res chain seq x y z
N MET A 1 -27.97 -54.38 21.32
CA MET A 1 -26.79 -53.58 20.93
C MET A 1 -27.22 -52.12 20.83
N PRO A 2 -26.84 -51.20 21.74
CA PRO A 2 -27.35 -49.84 21.69
C PRO A 2 -26.57 -48.99 20.67
N HIS A 3 -27.30 -48.40 19.72
CA HIS A 3 -26.85 -47.44 18.71
C HIS A 3 -26.63 -46.05 19.34
N PHE A 4 -25.56 -45.89 20.12
CA PHE A 4 -25.28 -44.65 20.86
C PHE A 4 -24.10 -43.86 20.28
N LYS A 5 -24.17 -43.41 19.02
CA LYS A 5 -23.05 -42.65 18.40
C LYS A 5 -23.41 -41.36 17.65
N HIS A 6 -24.65 -41.16 17.19
CA HIS A 6 -24.98 -40.00 16.33
C HIS A 6 -25.55 -38.75 17.05
N THR A 7 -25.96 -38.87 18.31
CA THR A 7 -26.63 -37.76 19.03
C THR A 7 -25.65 -36.83 19.75
N LEU A 8 -24.47 -37.35 20.14
CA LEU A 8 -23.41 -36.59 20.84
C LEU A 8 -22.47 -35.79 19.91
N GLN A 9 -22.43 -36.08 18.61
CA GLN A 9 -21.55 -35.38 17.66
C GLN A 9 -22.03 -33.96 17.32
N LYS A 10 -23.34 -33.72 17.29
CA LYS A 10 -23.93 -32.42 16.93
C LYS A 10 -23.55 -31.27 17.88
N PRO A 11 -23.66 -31.40 19.22
CA PRO A 11 -23.24 -30.32 20.13
C PRO A 11 -21.72 -30.10 20.12
N LEU A 12 -20.93 -31.17 19.91
CA LEU A 12 -19.48 -31.08 19.82
C LEU A 12 -19.02 -30.28 18.59
N PHE A 13 -19.70 -30.47 17.46
CA PHE A 13 -19.39 -29.75 16.22
C PHE A 13 -19.70 -28.24 16.34
N ILE A 14 -20.82 -27.90 16.97
CA ILE A 14 -21.22 -26.50 17.21
C ILE A 14 -20.20 -25.80 18.12
N LEU A 15 -19.79 -26.46 19.20
CA LEU A 15 -18.76 -25.93 20.10
C LEU A 15 -17.44 -25.69 19.36
N PHE A 16 -17.02 -26.62 18.50
CA PHE A 16 -15.80 -26.49 17.71
C PHE A 16 -15.86 -25.28 16.77
N THR A 17 -17.01 -25.07 16.11
CA THR A 17 -17.21 -23.90 15.23
C THR A 17 -17.22 -22.58 16.01
N LEU A 18 -17.84 -22.53 17.19
CA LEU A 18 -17.87 -21.33 18.03
C LEU A 18 -16.48 -20.96 18.55
N VAL A 19 -15.67 -21.95 18.96
CA VAL A 19 -14.29 -21.73 19.40
C VAL A 19 -13.43 -21.22 18.24
N ALA A 20 -13.60 -21.77 17.03
CA ALA A 20 -12.89 -21.30 15.85
C ALA A 20 -13.24 -19.85 15.50
N VAL A 21 -14.54 -19.48 15.49
CA VAL A 21 -14.99 -18.10 15.27
C VAL A 21 -14.40 -17.17 16.32
N CYS A 22 -14.47 -17.53 17.60
CA CYS A 22 -13.94 -16.72 18.70
C CYS A 22 -12.41 -16.53 18.60
N ALA A 23 -11.68 -17.58 18.23
CA ALA A 23 -10.22 -17.52 18.02
C ALA A 23 -9.85 -16.60 16.84
N THR A 24 -10.63 -16.59 15.76
CA THR A 24 -10.40 -15.69 14.62
C THR A 24 -10.68 -14.22 14.97
N SER A 25 -11.69 -13.95 15.81
CA SER A 25 -11.99 -12.59 16.28
C SER A 25 -10.86 -11.98 17.10
N LEU A 26 -10.16 -12.81 17.88
CA LEU A 26 -9.04 -12.36 18.73
C LEU A 26 -7.82 -11.91 17.92
N MET A 27 -7.58 -12.52 16.76
CA MET A 27 -6.41 -12.22 15.92
C MET A 27 -6.55 -10.91 15.15
N VAL A 28 -7.77 -10.50 14.81
CA VAL A 28 -8.03 -9.22 14.14
C VAL A 28 -7.77 -8.04 15.08
N ALA A 29 -8.01 -8.21 16.38
CA ALA A 29 -7.77 -7.17 17.38
C ALA A 29 -6.28 -7.01 17.77
N ALA A 30 -5.45 -8.02 17.51
CA ALA A 30 -4.01 -8.02 17.83
C ALA A 30 -3.12 -7.54 16.67
N ALA A 31 -3.71 -7.14 15.53
CA ALA A 31 -2.94 -6.63 14.42
C ALA A 31 -2.22 -5.33 14.84
N PRO A 32 -0.89 -5.22 14.66
CA PRO A 32 -0.17 -4.00 14.99
C PRO A 32 -0.70 -2.85 14.14
N SER A 33 -1.01 -1.72 14.77
CA SER A 33 -1.34 -0.49 14.05
C SER A 33 -0.14 -0.10 13.20
N VAL A 34 -0.34 0.03 11.89
CA VAL A 34 0.69 0.58 11.01
C VAL A 34 0.88 2.05 11.41
N PRO A 35 2.04 2.45 11.95
CA PRO A 35 2.24 3.84 12.34
C PRO A 35 2.15 4.70 11.07
N CYS A 36 1.56 5.90 11.19
CA CYS A 36 1.61 6.85 10.10
C CYS A 36 3.08 7.08 9.75
N GLN A 37 3.48 6.73 8.54
CA GLN A 37 4.85 6.95 8.09
C GLN A 37 5.05 8.46 8.08
N SER A 38 6.09 8.93 8.77
CA SER A 38 6.52 10.32 8.75
C SER A 38 6.50 10.86 7.31
N PRO A 39 6.10 12.12 7.07
CA PRO A 39 6.24 12.73 5.75
C PRO A 39 7.65 12.47 5.22
N GLY A 40 7.74 12.02 3.97
CA GLY A 40 9.03 11.74 3.33
C GLY A 40 9.99 12.93 3.51
N ASN A 41 11.27 12.64 3.72
CA ASN A 41 12.27 13.68 3.93
C ASN A 41 12.71 14.25 2.57
N PHE A 42 12.05 15.31 2.10
CA PHE A 42 12.33 15.90 0.79
C PHE A 42 13.56 16.80 0.86
N ARG A 43 14.64 16.42 0.15
CA ARG A 43 15.83 17.28 -0.01
C ARG A 43 15.71 18.13 -1.26
N ARG A 44 15.86 19.45 -1.13
CA ARG A 44 15.98 20.35 -2.29
C ARG A 44 17.25 20.00 -3.07
N ILE A 45 17.09 19.58 -4.31
CA ILE A 45 18.19 19.34 -5.23
C ILE A 45 18.79 20.68 -5.68
N PRO A 46 20.11 20.77 -5.96
CA PRO A 46 20.69 21.95 -6.58
C PRO A 46 19.87 22.34 -7.81
N GLY A 47 19.48 23.62 -7.90
CA GLY A 47 18.66 24.08 -9.00
C GLY A 47 19.47 24.10 -10.29
N TYR A 48 19.25 23.13 -11.17
CA TYR A 48 19.76 23.18 -12.53
C TYR A 48 18.84 24.10 -13.35
N ARG A 49 19.36 25.23 -13.85
CA ARG A 49 18.69 25.97 -14.91
C ARG A 49 18.82 25.18 -16.20
N LEU A 50 17.86 24.29 -16.47
CA LEU A 50 17.83 23.49 -17.69
C LEU A 50 17.45 24.32 -18.92
N TYR A 51 16.85 25.50 -18.71
CA TYR A 51 16.31 26.34 -19.78
C TYR A 51 16.31 27.83 -19.42
N GLN A 52 16.52 28.73 -20.40
CA GLN A 52 16.47 30.19 -20.25
C GLN A 52 15.08 30.77 -20.56
N GLY A 53 14.01 30.04 -20.28
CA GLY A 53 12.63 30.49 -20.45
C GLY A 53 11.69 29.88 -19.41
N SER A 54 10.38 30.05 -19.60
CA SER A 54 9.38 29.51 -18.68
C SER A 54 9.00 28.07 -19.05
N TYR A 55 8.96 27.19 -18.05
CA TYR A 55 8.34 25.88 -18.20
C TYR A 55 6.82 26.04 -18.12
N LEU A 56 6.10 25.56 -19.13
CA LEU A 56 4.64 25.62 -19.18
C LEU A 56 4.00 24.39 -18.53
N ARG A 57 4.61 23.22 -18.74
CA ARG A 57 4.12 21.91 -18.27
C ARG A 57 5.28 20.98 -18.02
N PHE A 58 5.09 20.01 -17.14
CA PHE A 58 6.03 18.93 -16.88
C PHE A 58 5.31 17.58 -16.80
N VAL A 59 6.03 16.52 -17.12
CA VAL A 59 5.62 15.12 -16.96
C VAL A 59 6.75 14.33 -16.31
N THR A 60 6.40 13.34 -15.50
CA THR A 60 7.34 12.46 -14.80
C THR A 60 7.14 11.01 -15.23
N ALA A 61 8.21 10.34 -15.62
CA ALA A 61 8.23 8.92 -15.97
C ALA A 61 9.68 8.41 -15.91
N ASP A 62 9.87 7.09 -15.95
CA ASP A 62 11.17 6.50 -16.25
C ASP A 62 11.24 6.30 -17.77
N PHE A 63 11.78 7.28 -18.49
CA PHE A 63 11.76 7.28 -19.97
C PHE A 63 12.80 6.35 -20.58
N ASN A 64 13.90 6.09 -19.86
CA ASN A 64 15.03 5.29 -20.35
C ASN A 64 15.16 3.91 -19.68
N ARG A 65 14.28 3.57 -18.74
CA ARG A 65 14.19 2.29 -18.01
C ARG A 65 15.40 2.00 -17.13
N ASP A 66 16.01 3.03 -16.54
CA ASP A 66 17.14 2.85 -15.62
C ASP A 66 16.73 2.69 -14.14
N GLY A 67 15.42 2.73 -13.87
CA GLY A 67 14.85 2.62 -12.52
C GLY A 67 14.88 3.94 -11.74
N LYS A 68 15.26 5.06 -12.37
CA LYS A 68 15.16 6.42 -11.79
C LYS A 68 14.01 7.18 -12.45
N LEU A 69 13.41 8.08 -11.67
CA LEU A 69 12.35 8.95 -12.17
C LEU A 69 12.96 10.14 -12.93
N ASP A 70 12.58 10.30 -14.19
CA ASP A 70 12.95 11.44 -15.02
C ASP A 70 11.88 12.53 -14.99
N ILE A 71 12.27 13.73 -15.46
CA ILE A 71 11.37 14.87 -15.68
C ILE A 71 11.55 15.36 -17.11
N ALA A 72 10.46 15.43 -17.87
CA ALA A 72 10.42 16.15 -19.14
C ALA A 72 9.58 17.42 -18.97
N ALA A 73 10.04 18.55 -19.51
CA ALA A 73 9.38 19.84 -19.39
C ALA A 73 9.19 20.50 -20.76
N LEU A 74 8.03 21.10 -20.97
CA LEU A 74 7.73 21.93 -22.14
C LEU A 74 8.16 23.37 -21.83
N GLY A 75 9.20 23.86 -22.51
CA GLY A 75 9.63 25.26 -22.46
C GLY A 75 9.05 26.08 -23.62
N LEU A 76 8.80 27.37 -23.39
CA LEU A 76 8.54 28.33 -24.46
C LEU A 76 9.81 29.14 -24.76
N GLU A 77 10.30 29.05 -26.00
CA GLU A 77 11.37 29.93 -26.50
C GLU A 77 10.72 31.16 -27.11
N LEU A 78 10.89 32.31 -26.46
CA LEU A 78 10.70 33.60 -27.13
C LEU A 78 12.03 33.94 -27.79
N GLN A 79 12.15 33.64 -29.09
CA GLN A 79 13.22 34.22 -29.90
C GLN A 79 12.93 35.74 -29.99
N VAL A 80 13.72 36.52 -29.26
CA VAL A 80 13.76 37.99 -29.38
C VAL A 80 14.90 38.37 -30.29
#